data_AF-A0A836BNB0-F1
#
_entry.id   AF-A0A836BNB0-F1
#
_cell.length_a   1.000
_cell.length_b   1.000
_cell.length_c   1.000
_cell.angle_alpha   90.00
_cell.angle_beta   90.00
_cell.angle_gamma   90.00
#
_symmetry.space_group_name_H-M   'P 1'
#
loop_
_entity.id
_entity.type
_entity.pdbx_description
1 polymer ?
#
loop_
_entity_poly.entity_id
_entity_poly.type
_entity_poly.pdbx_seq_one_letter_code
_entity_poly.pdbx_strand_id
1 'polypeptide(L)'
;MAHEDNLAPDAWGVMSSFLVLAFAAFFGKCRDLLCFLLRVVTGRQIARPGYAPVRDPSEDFYMRRMYGRIVDCWNRPICSAPGAWVDVMDRTKTTESTDQDISQITPTGGAVHCLNLASYNYLGFAASDPYCTPRVVDTIQALGVSTCSPRVLA
;
A
#
# COMPACT_ATOMS: atom_id res chain seq x y z
N MET A 1 -0.71 -33.37 25.21
CA MET A 1 0.03 -32.17 25.63
C MET A 1 0.58 -31.57 24.36
N ALA A 2 -0.22 -30.71 23.72
CA ALA A 2 0.17 -30.11 22.44
C ALA A 2 1.41 -29.26 22.70
N HIS A 3 2.48 -29.53 21.96
CA HIS A 3 3.66 -28.69 21.94
C HIS A 3 3.17 -27.32 21.47
N GLU A 4 3.13 -26.33 22.35
CA GLU A 4 2.92 -24.93 21.96
C GLU A 4 4.17 -24.53 21.18
N ASP A 5 4.21 -24.92 19.90
CA ASP A 5 5.20 -24.45 18.96
C ASP A 5 5.05 -22.94 18.90
N ASN A 6 5.99 -22.24 19.56
CA ASN A 6 6.05 -20.80 19.59
C ASN A 6 5.89 -20.28 18.15
N LEU A 7 4.75 -19.66 17.87
CA LEU A 7 4.43 -19.04 16.58
C LEU A 7 5.36 -17.85 16.26
N ALA A 8 6.33 -17.57 17.13
CA ALA A 8 7.29 -16.52 16.96
C ALA A 8 8.28 -16.90 15.85
N PRO A 9 8.63 -15.95 14.96
CA PRO A 9 9.66 -16.19 13.97
C PRO A 9 10.97 -16.55 14.66
N ASP A 10 11.72 -17.46 14.04
CA ASP A 10 13.05 -17.83 14.49
C ASP A 10 13.98 -16.60 14.47
N ALA A 11 14.98 -16.57 15.37
CA ALA A 11 15.90 -15.45 15.48
C ALA A 11 16.63 -15.15 14.17
N TRP A 12 16.86 -16.17 13.34
CA TRP A 12 17.48 -16.03 12.03
C TRP A 12 16.53 -15.35 11.02
N GLY A 13 15.26 -15.72 10.97
CA GLY A 13 14.22 -15.02 10.20
C GLY A 13 14.10 -13.53 10.57
N VAL A 14 14.13 -13.21 11.86
CA VAL A 14 14.12 -11.82 12.34
C VAL A 14 15.40 -11.07 11.90
N MET A 15 16.58 -11.65 12.15
CA MET A 15 17.86 -11.03 11.81
C MET A 15 18.01 -10.81 10.30
N SER A 16 17.66 -11.80 9.48
CA SER A 16 17.72 -11.69 8.03
C SER A 16 16.79 -10.59 7.49
N SER A 17 15.59 -10.45 8.06
CA SER A 17 14.65 -9.38 7.69
C SER A 17 15.24 -7.98 7.96
N PHE A 18 15.84 -7.77 9.13
CA PHE A 18 16.50 -6.51 9.45
C PHE A 18 17.74 -6.26 8.59
N LEU A 19 18.51 -7.30 8.28
CA LEU A 19 19.66 -7.18 7.36
C LEU A 19 19.21 -6.72 5.98
N VAL A 20 18.16 -7.29 5.41
CA VAL A 20 17.62 -6.87 4.10
C VAL A 20 17.23 -5.39 4.11
N LEU A 21 16.55 -4.93 5.17
CA LEU A 21 16.19 -3.51 5.33
C LEU A 21 17.43 -2.61 5.47
N ALA A 22 18.43 -3.04 6.23
CA ALA A 22 19.67 -2.31 6.43
C ALA A 22 20.48 -2.21 5.13
N PHE A 23 20.59 -3.29 4.35
CA PHE A 23 21.24 -3.28 3.04
C PHE A 23 20.51 -2.35 2.07
N ALA A 24 19.17 -2.43 1.99
CA ALA A 24 18.39 -1.55 1.12
C ALA A 24 18.60 -0.06 1.48
N ALA A 25 18.63 0.26 2.78
CA ALA A 25 18.90 1.61 3.26
C ALA A 25 20.34 2.06 2.92
N PHE A 26 21.34 1.19 3.15
CA PHE A 26 22.74 1.47 2.84
C PHE A 26 22.93 1.79 1.36
N PHE A 27 22.48 0.92 0.45
CA PHE A 27 22.57 1.16 -0.99
C PHE A 27 21.78 2.38 -1.44
N GLY A 28 20.63 2.66 -0.79
CA GLY A 28 19.89 3.90 -1.00
C GLY A 28 20.72 5.14 -0.70
N LYS A 29 21.42 5.16 0.44
CA LYS A 29 22.29 6.28 0.85
C LYS A 29 23.53 6.40 -0.03
N CYS A 30 24.16 5.28 -0.40
CA CYS A 30 25.28 5.27 -1.36
C CYS A 30 24.87 5.85 -2.71
N ARG A 31 23.67 5.53 -3.22
CA ARG A 31 23.15 6.12 -4.47
C ARG A 31 22.90 7.62 -4.33
N ASP A 32 22.32 8.08 -3.21
CA ASP A 32 22.14 9.53 -2.95
C ASP A 32 23.49 10.26 -2.84
N LEU A 33 24.49 9.66 -2.19
CA LEU A 33 25.85 10.20 -2.11
C LEU A 33 26.48 10.30 -3.51
N LEU A 34 26.37 9.26 -4.34
CA LEU A 34 26.89 9.28 -5.70
C LEU A 34 26.19 10.33 -6.56
N CYS A 35 24.86 10.41 -6.50
CA CYS A 35 24.10 11.45 -7.21
C CYS A 35 24.50 12.86 -6.76
N PHE A 36 24.73 13.06 -5.46
CA PHE A 36 25.23 14.33 -4.92
C PHE A 36 26.62 14.68 -5.46
N LEU A 37 27.56 13.72 -5.44
CA LEU A 37 28.92 13.91 -5.94
C LEU A 37 28.94 14.20 -7.45
N LEU A 38 28.11 13.51 -8.22
CA LEU A 38 28.00 13.68 -9.68
C LEU A 38 27.08 14.84 -10.10
N ARG A 39 26.50 15.58 -9.14
CA ARG A 39 25.51 16.66 -9.38
C ARG A 39 24.33 16.24 -10.25
N VAL A 40 23.93 14.96 -10.18
CA VAL A 40 22.77 14.44 -10.89
C VAL A 40 21.54 14.62 -10.00
N VAL A 41 20.67 15.57 -10.35
CA VAL A 41 19.37 15.73 -9.68
C VAL A 41 18.38 14.74 -10.28
N THR A 42 18.09 13.66 -9.55
CA THR A 42 17.07 12.67 -9.96
C THR A 42 15.98 12.56 -8.88
N GLY A 43 14.75 12.89 -9.27
CA GLY A 43 13.53 12.56 -8.52
C GLY A 43 13.29 13.27 -7.19
N ARG A 44 14.15 14.20 -6.75
CA ARG A 44 13.93 14.98 -5.51
C ARG A 44 12.76 15.94 -5.72
N GLN A 45 11.75 15.85 -4.85
CA GLN A 45 10.63 16.80 -4.88
C GLN A 45 11.13 18.18 -4.45
N ILE A 46 11.01 19.16 -5.34
CA ILE A 46 11.33 20.56 -5.04
C ILE A 46 10.04 21.22 -4.57
N ALA A 47 10.05 21.76 -3.35
CA ALA A 47 8.91 22.51 -2.83
C ALA A 47 8.58 23.68 -3.76
N ARG A 48 7.29 23.87 -4.03
CA ARG A 48 6.85 25.03 -4.82
C ARG A 48 7.15 26.31 -4.03
N PRO A 49 7.57 27.40 -4.70
CA PRO A 49 7.81 28.68 -4.01
C PRO A 49 6.58 29.10 -3.21
N GLY A 50 6.76 29.45 -1.93
CA GLY A 50 5.68 29.84 -1.02
C GLY A 50 4.93 28.68 -0.33
N TYR A 51 5.30 27.43 -0.60
CA TYR A 51 4.72 26.25 0.04
C TYR A 51 5.76 25.50 0.87
N ALA A 52 5.32 24.94 2.00
CA ALA A 52 6.13 24.00 2.74
C ALA A 52 6.38 22.72 1.90
N PRO A 53 7.54 22.07 2.05
CA PRO A 53 7.78 20.78 1.43
C PRO A 53 6.73 19.77 1.89
N VAL A 54 6.21 18.97 0.95
CA VAL A 54 5.16 17.96 1.23
C VAL A 54 5.69 16.82 2.11
N ARG A 55 7.00 16.58 2.09
CA ARG A 55 7.67 15.48 2.81
C ARG A 55 8.96 15.98 3.46
N ASP A 56 9.26 15.44 4.63
CA ASP A 56 10.57 15.62 5.27
C ASP A 56 11.68 14.91 4.45
N PRO A 57 12.95 15.35 4.49
CA PRO A 57 14.03 14.66 3.79
C PRO A 57 14.18 13.18 4.11
N SER A 58 13.84 12.70 5.32
CA SER A 58 13.88 11.26 5.61
C SER A 58 12.77 10.50 4.90
N GLU A 59 11.57 11.07 4.82
CA GLU A 59 10.42 10.48 4.12
C GLU A 59 10.63 10.50 2.60
N ASP A 60 11.19 11.59 2.07
CA ASP A 60 11.57 11.71 0.67
C ASP A 60 12.61 10.64 0.29
N PHE A 61 13.61 10.41 1.15
CA PHE A 61 14.55 9.30 0.98
C PHE A 61 13.83 7.95 0.92
N TYR A 62 12.96 7.65 1.90
CA TYR A 62 12.22 6.40 1.94
C TYR A 62 11.40 6.19 0.67
N MET A 63 10.68 7.22 0.22
CA MET A 63 9.84 7.16 -0.97
C MET A 63 10.66 6.91 -2.25
N ARG A 64 11.77 7.64 -2.44
CA ARG A 64 12.61 7.51 -3.65
C ARG A 64 13.47 6.25 -3.69
N ARG A 65 13.90 5.76 -2.52
CA ARG A 65 14.96 4.75 -2.40
C ARG A 65 14.54 3.47 -1.71
N MET A 66 13.31 3.34 -1.23
CA MET A 66 12.84 2.11 -0.61
C MET A 66 11.46 1.74 -1.13
N TYR A 67 10.48 2.63 -1.00
CA TYR A 67 9.07 2.33 -1.20
C TYR A 67 8.75 1.80 -2.61
N GLY A 68 9.27 2.42 -3.67
CA GLY A 68 8.98 1.97 -5.05
C GLY A 68 9.51 0.57 -5.41
N ARG A 69 10.34 -0.06 -4.55
CA ARG A 69 10.73 -1.48 -4.70
C ARG A 69 9.68 -2.44 -4.17
N ILE A 70 8.93 -2.05 -3.14
CA ILE A 70 7.95 -2.92 -2.45
C ILE A 70 6.50 -2.60 -2.83
N VAL A 71 6.26 -1.43 -3.43
CA VAL A 71 4.92 -0.91 -3.73
C VAL A 71 4.07 -1.86 -4.58
N ASP A 72 4.69 -2.65 -5.45
CA ASP A 72 3.97 -3.61 -6.28
C ASP A 72 3.34 -4.74 -5.45
N CYS A 73 3.99 -5.13 -4.36
CA CYS A 73 3.50 -6.15 -3.44
C CYS A 73 2.50 -5.59 -2.42
N TRP A 74 2.68 -4.33 -2.00
CA TRP A 74 1.93 -3.77 -0.86
C TRP A 74 0.61 -3.10 -1.25
N ASN A 75 0.53 -2.50 -2.44
CA ASN A 75 -0.63 -1.69 -2.83
C ASN A 75 -1.51 -2.40 -3.86
N ARG A 76 -1.60 -3.73 -3.87
CA ARG A 76 -2.40 -4.43 -4.88
C ARG A 76 -3.90 -4.16 -4.63
N PRO A 77 -4.61 -3.51 -5.56
CA PRO A 77 -6.02 -3.22 -5.37
C PRO A 77 -6.84 -4.50 -5.53
N ILE A 78 -7.93 -4.59 -4.78
CA ILE A 78 -8.93 -5.65 -4.92
C ILE A 78 -10.11 -5.16 -5.78
N CYS A 79 -10.74 -6.07 -6.51
CA CYS A 79 -11.93 -5.80 -7.33
C CYS A 79 -13.18 -6.56 -6.87
N SER A 80 -13.13 -7.17 -5.69
CA SER A 80 -14.25 -7.86 -5.05
C SER A 80 -14.59 -7.21 -3.71
N ALA A 81 -15.68 -7.67 -3.08
CA ALA A 81 -15.90 -7.40 -1.66
C ALA A 81 -14.78 -8.06 -0.83
N PRO A 82 -14.31 -7.42 0.27
CA PRO A 82 -13.28 -7.95 1.16
C PRO A 82 -13.80 -9.08 2.07
N GLY A 83 -14.26 -10.18 1.45
CA GLY A 83 -14.71 -11.38 2.14
C GLY A 83 -13.57 -12.34 2.51
N ALA A 84 -13.91 -13.59 2.83
CA ALA A 84 -12.92 -14.65 3.04
C ALA A 84 -12.07 -14.89 1.78
N TRP A 85 -12.66 -14.68 0.61
CA TRP A 85 -11.99 -14.71 -0.68
C TRP A 85 -12.05 -13.34 -1.33
N VAL A 86 -10.97 -12.95 -2.00
CA VAL A 86 -10.84 -11.67 -2.68
C VAL A 86 -10.23 -11.84 -4.07
N ASP A 87 -10.68 -11.02 -5.00
CA ASP A 87 -10.09 -10.90 -6.33
C ASP A 87 -9.10 -9.74 -6.33
N VAL A 88 -7.81 -10.06 -6.49
CA VAL A 88 -6.72 -9.09 -6.50
C VAL A 88 -6.42 -8.73 -7.95
N MET A 89 -6.45 -7.45 -8.31
CA MET A 89 -6.17 -6.99 -9.66
C MET A 89 -4.70 -7.21 -10.03
N ASP A 90 -4.46 -7.75 -11.21
CA ASP A 90 -3.13 -7.87 -11.79
C ASP A 90 -2.62 -6.52 -12.28
N ARG A 91 -1.33 -6.28 -12.07
CA ARG A 91 -0.66 -5.05 -12.48
C ARG A 91 0.68 -5.36 -13.11
N THR A 92 1.10 -4.47 -14.00
CA THR A 92 2.41 -4.50 -14.62
C THR A 92 3.04 -3.12 -14.57
N LYS A 93 4.37 -3.07 -14.64
CA LYS A 93 5.11 -1.83 -14.81
C LYS A 93 5.21 -1.51 -16.30
N THR A 94 4.75 -0.32 -16.71
CA THR A 94 4.70 0.09 -18.12
C THR A 94 6.08 0.42 -18.69
N THR A 95 7.08 0.67 -17.84
CA THR A 95 8.45 0.99 -18.27
C THR A 95 9.46 0.21 -17.44
N GLU A 96 10.47 -0.37 -18.09
CA GLU A 96 11.63 -1.02 -17.44
C GLU A 96 12.60 -0.01 -16.81
N SER A 97 12.10 1.15 -16.35
CA SER A 97 12.97 2.18 -15.81
C SER A 97 13.53 1.72 -14.46
N THR A 98 14.83 1.94 -14.25
CA THR A 98 15.50 1.73 -12.94
C THR A 98 15.01 2.72 -11.87
N ASP A 99 14.15 3.65 -12.28
CA ASP A 99 13.54 4.62 -11.41
C ASP A 99 12.31 4.01 -10.73
N GLN A 100 12.29 4.15 -9.41
CA GLN A 100 11.28 3.62 -8.50
C GLN A 100 9.99 4.43 -8.59
N ASP A 101 9.61 4.82 -9.80
CA ASP A 101 8.43 5.62 -10.05
C ASP A 101 7.19 4.74 -9.95
N ILE A 102 6.37 5.05 -8.94
CA ILE A 102 5.16 4.33 -8.61
C ILE A 102 4.07 4.61 -9.65
N SER A 103 4.15 5.76 -10.34
CA SER A 103 3.16 6.18 -11.34
C SER A 103 3.13 5.27 -12.58
N GLN A 104 4.16 4.43 -12.75
CA GLN A 104 4.32 3.53 -13.88
C GLN A 104 3.64 2.16 -13.67
N ILE A 105 2.86 1.97 -12.60
CA ILE A 105 2.15 0.72 -12.31
C ILE A 105 0.73 0.82 -12.87
N THR A 106 0.41 -0.01 -13.86
CA THR A 106 -0.89 -0.01 -14.54
C THR A 106 -1.59 -1.36 -14.39
N PRO A 107 -2.92 -1.39 -14.22
CA PRO A 107 -3.68 -2.63 -14.20
C PRO A 107 -3.63 -3.30 -15.57
N THR A 108 -3.53 -4.63 -15.60
CA THR A 108 -3.54 -5.42 -16.85
C THR A 108 -4.95 -5.78 -17.32
N GLY A 109 -5.94 -5.59 -16.45
CA GLY A 109 -7.34 -6.04 -16.65
C GLY A 109 -7.60 -7.46 -16.14
N GLY A 110 -6.56 -8.21 -15.75
CA GLY A 110 -6.68 -9.51 -15.08
C GLY A 110 -6.94 -9.38 -13.58
N ALA A 111 -7.40 -10.46 -12.97
CA ALA A 111 -7.51 -10.60 -11.53
C ALA A 111 -7.23 -12.04 -11.10
N VAL A 112 -6.65 -12.19 -9.91
CA VAL A 112 -6.34 -13.48 -9.30
C VAL A 112 -7.20 -13.66 -8.05
N HIS A 113 -7.88 -14.80 -7.98
CA HIS A 113 -8.69 -15.19 -6.84
C HIS A 113 -7.81 -15.72 -5.70
N CYS A 114 -7.87 -15.06 -4.54
CA CYS A 114 -6.98 -15.29 -3.41
C CYS A 114 -7.76 -15.46 -2.10
N LEU A 115 -7.24 -16.27 -1.19
CA LEU A 115 -7.71 -16.31 0.19
C LEU A 115 -7.28 -15.03 0.92
N ASN A 116 -8.21 -14.35 1.58
CA ASN A 116 -7.95 -13.12 2.30
C ASN A 116 -7.36 -13.41 3.69
N LEU A 117 -6.04 -13.34 3.77
CA LEU A 117 -5.30 -13.44 5.03
C LEU A 117 -4.88 -12.07 5.59
N ALA A 118 -5.07 -11.01 4.81
CA ALA A 118 -4.59 -9.68 5.13
C ALA A 118 -5.59 -8.87 5.98
N SER A 119 -6.87 -9.21 5.91
CA SER A 119 -7.91 -8.51 6.65
C SER A 119 -8.90 -9.49 7.25
N TYR A 120 -9.30 -9.21 8.49
CA TYR A 120 -10.34 -9.96 9.17
C TYR A 120 -11.65 -9.20 9.03
N ASN A 121 -12.65 -9.84 8.42
CA ASN A 121 -14.02 -9.34 8.44
C ASN A 121 -14.66 -9.65 9.81
N TYR A 122 -14.16 -8.99 10.87
CA TYR A 122 -14.51 -9.29 12.26
C TYR A 122 -16.02 -9.17 12.54
N LEU A 123 -16.67 -8.17 11.94
CA LEU A 123 -18.11 -7.92 12.12
C LEU A 123 -18.99 -8.63 11.08
N GLY A 124 -18.41 -9.33 10.11
CA GLY A 124 -19.17 -9.97 9.02
C GLY A 124 -19.67 -9.01 7.93
N PHE A 125 -19.75 -7.70 8.19
CA PHE A 125 -20.34 -6.70 7.28
C PHE A 125 -19.44 -6.19 6.15
N ALA A 126 -18.18 -6.63 6.08
CA ALA A 126 -17.29 -6.21 4.99
C ALA A 126 -17.64 -6.87 3.64
N ALA A 127 -18.44 -7.93 3.67
CA ALA A 127 -18.98 -8.62 2.49
C ALA A 127 -20.51 -8.56 2.46
N SER A 128 -21.11 -9.06 1.38
CA SER A 128 -22.57 -9.21 1.29
C SER A 128 -23.08 -10.14 2.38
N ASP A 129 -23.98 -9.65 3.21
CA ASP A 129 -24.64 -10.39 4.27
C ASP A 129 -26.13 -10.58 3.93
N PRO A 130 -26.66 -11.82 3.96
CA PRO A 130 -28.05 -12.09 3.59
C PRO A 130 -29.10 -11.37 4.43
N TYR A 131 -28.78 -10.97 5.66
CA TYR A 131 -29.72 -10.34 6.58
C TYR A 131 -29.58 -8.81 6.60
N CYS A 132 -28.35 -8.31 6.71
CA CYS A 132 -28.05 -6.89 6.88
C CYS A 132 -28.01 -6.12 5.55
N THR A 133 -27.40 -6.69 4.49
CA THR A 133 -27.28 -6.00 3.20
C THR A 133 -28.62 -5.54 2.62
N PRO A 134 -29.68 -6.39 2.52
CA PRO A 134 -30.96 -5.93 1.97
C PRO A 134 -31.59 -4.82 2.83
N ARG A 135 -31.51 -4.92 4.16
CA ARG A 135 -32.07 -3.90 5.08
C ARG A 135 -31.36 -2.55 4.94
N VAL A 136 -30.04 -2.56 4.79
CA VAL A 136 -29.26 -1.34 4.56
C VAL A 136 -29.64 -0.71 3.23
N VAL A 137 -29.79 -1.52 2.17
CA VAL A 137 -30.25 -1.03 0.84
C VAL A 137 -31.64 -0.41 0.93
N ASP A 138 -32.61 -1.09 1.55
CA ASP A 138 -33.98 -0.58 1.72
C ASP A 138 -33.99 0.73 2.52
N THR A 139 -33.18 0.82 3.58
CA THR A 139 -33.06 2.02 4.41
C THR A 139 -32.47 3.19 3.64
N ILE A 140 -31.41 2.94 2.85
CA ILE A 140 -30.81 3.97 1.98
C ILE A 140 -31.80 4.43 0.91
N GLN A 141 -32.60 3.52 0.34
CA GLN A 141 -33.64 3.87 -0.62
C GLN A 141 -34.76 4.71 0.02
N ALA A 142 -35.14 4.40 1.26
CA ALA A 142 -36.21 5.09 1.97
C ALA A 142 -35.78 6.47 2.51
N LEU A 143 -34.56 6.59 3.02
CA LEU A 143 -34.08 7.77 3.76
C LEU A 143 -33.04 8.61 3.00
N GLY A 144 -32.45 8.07 1.92
CA GLY A 144 -31.34 8.69 1.21
C GLY A 144 -30.00 8.57 1.94
N VAL A 145 -28.94 9.10 1.31
CA VAL A 145 -27.60 9.20 1.90
C VAL A 145 -27.37 10.65 2.31
N SER A 146 -27.02 10.89 3.58
CA SER A 146 -26.60 12.20 4.07
C SER A 146 -25.12 12.20 4.39
N THR A 147 -24.42 13.26 4.00
CA THR A 147 -22.98 13.43 4.30
C THR A 147 -22.73 13.81 5.76
N CYS A 148 -23.79 14.10 6.54
CA CYS A 148 -23.75 14.50 7.96
C CYS A 148 -22.64 15.51 8.28
N SER A 149 -22.28 16.36 7.31
CA SER A 149 -21.19 17.30 7.44
C SER A 149 -21.75 18.67 7.80
N PRO A 150 -21.30 19.28 8.92
CA PRO A 150 -21.77 20.61 9.32
C PRO A 150 -21.34 21.73 8.36
N ARG A 151 -20.49 21.43 7.35
CA ARG A 151 -20.00 22.38 6.34
C ARG A 151 -20.54 22.13 4.92
N VAL A 152 -21.28 21.05 4.69
CA VAL A 152 -21.91 20.85 3.39
C VAL A 152 -23.17 21.70 3.38
N LEU A 153 -23.06 22.89 2.79
CA LEU A 153 -24.20 23.73 2.46
C LEU A 153 -25.10 22.94 1.51
N ALA A 154 -26.35 22.74 1.93
CA ALA A 154 -27.43 22.22 1.10
C ALA A 154 -27.78 23.20 -0.02
#